data_AF-A0A4R6T3A0-F1
#
_entry.id   AF-A0A4R6T3A0-F1
#
_cell.length_a   1.000
_cell.length_b   1.000
_cell.length_c   1.000
_cell.angle_alpha   90.00
_cell.angle_beta   90.00
_cell.angle_gamma   90.00
#
_symmetry.space_group_name_H-M   'P 1'
#
loop_
_entity.id
_entity.type
_entity.pdbx_description
1 polymer ?
#
loop_
_entity_poly.entity_id
_entity_poly.type
_entity_poly.pdbx_seq_one_letter_code
_entity_poly.pdbx_strand_id
1 'polypeptide(L)'
;MKPVRNQELEDQVKTVETDPKINLKVPAELKNPHPMIKSLHFNSSKSWGSYHGKKAYPGDKNFDVIVGKSNLMRAKLILDTFFKAIEGRGHSILIHDEHSYLEAFGEKLRIRFWEKSKYIGNQNENIYRDMELSGILSIQYFRIGNYVEREWSDATYVKLEEKLGRVIGSLEFYAKKEKAERLEREERWRVQKIKEELIKETNARKEKEFKNFKTLLDQSLRWEKAQSIRAFLNQIQNNPDEWKGTENLSEWISWANDKADWLDPSIAKPDPTLKPFSNFHESILNNSIKLDSYNVNQL
;
A
#
# COMPACT_ATOMS: atom_id res chain seq x y z
N MET A 1 35.33 8.95 8.35
CA MET A 1 34.46 10.09 8.03
C MET A 1 33.49 10.27 9.20
N LYS A 2 33.52 11.38 9.93
CA LYS A 2 32.48 11.65 10.94
C LYS A 2 31.16 11.83 10.17
N PRO A 3 30.03 11.23 10.61
CA PRO A 3 28.76 11.39 9.90
C PRO A 3 28.43 12.88 9.80
N VAL A 4 28.06 13.33 8.60
CA VAL A 4 27.60 14.69 8.35
C VAL A 4 26.37 14.93 9.23
N ARG A 5 26.44 15.92 10.13
CA ARG A 5 25.30 16.31 10.95
C ARG A 5 24.20 16.82 10.03
N ASN A 6 22.98 16.31 10.20
CA ASN A 6 21.82 16.83 9.50
C ASN A 6 21.52 18.23 10.05
N GLN A 7 21.79 19.27 9.25
CA GLN A 7 21.67 20.66 9.69
C GLN A 7 20.23 21.02 10.09
N GLU A 8 19.23 20.56 9.33
CA GLU A 8 17.81 20.83 9.63
C GLU A 8 17.39 20.26 10.99
N LEU A 9 17.93 19.09 11.35
CA LEU A 9 17.71 18.49 12.65
C LEU A 9 18.36 19.32 13.77
N GLU A 10 19.61 19.75 13.57
CA GLU A 10 20.31 20.58 14.56
C GLU A 10 19.60 21.93 14.76
N ASP A 11 19.12 22.54 13.68
CA ASP A 11 18.36 23.78 13.73
C ASP A 11 17.04 23.58 14.50
N GLN A 12 16.31 22.49 14.22
CA GLN A 12 15.09 22.16 14.96
C GLN A 12 15.36 21.97 16.46
N VAL A 13 16.42 21.26 16.82
CA VAL A 13 16.82 21.07 18.22
C VAL A 13 17.14 22.40 18.88
N LYS A 14 17.87 23.29 18.21
CA LYS A 14 18.14 24.64 18.72
C LYS A 14 16.86 25.45 18.95
N THR A 15 15.86 25.32 18.07
CA THR A 15 14.55 25.98 18.29
C THR A 15 13.81 25.48 19.53
N VAL A 16 14.05 24.24 19.95
CA VAL A 16 13.47 23.69 21.17
C VAL A 16 14.26 24.16 22.38
N GLU A 17 15.59 24.06 22.34
CA GLU A 17 16.46 24.43 23.46
C GLU A 17 16.39 25.92 23.83
N THR A 18 16.03 26.77 22.88
CA THR A 18 15.92 28.23 23.06
C THR A 18 14.49 28.73 23.21
N ASP A 19 13.49 27.83 23.23
CA ASP A 19 12.08 28.24 23.33
C ASP A 19 11.74 28.72 24.75
N PRO A 20 11.36 29.99 24.93
CA PRO A 20 11.03 30.54 26.24
C PRO A 20 9.74 29.98 26.84
N LYS A 21 8.91 29.29 26.05
CA LYS A 21 7.62 28.73 26.51
C LYS A 21 7.77 27.42 27.28
N ILE A 22 8.93 26.76 27.19
CA ILE A 22 9.15 25.47 27.83
C ILE A 22 10.29 25.52 28.82
N ASN A 23 10.27 24.57 29.76
CA ASN A 23 11.37 24.33 30.67
C ASN A 23 11.84 22.88 30.50
N LEU A 24 13.08 22.70 30.03
CA LEU A 24 13.69 21.40 29.83
C LEU A 24 14.49 20.90 31.06
N LYS A 25 14.64 21.74 32.09
CA LYS A 25 15.36 21.37 33.30
C LYS A 25 14.49 20.44 34.15
N VAL A 26 14.88 19.17 34.19
CA VAL A 26 14.22 18.17 35.03
C VAL A 26 14.45 18.52 36.51
N PRO A 27 13.39 18.66 37.33
CA PRO A 27 13.52 19.00 38.74
C PRO A 27 14.00 17.79 39.57
N ALA A 28 14.45 18.05 40.80
CA ALA A 28 14.80 16.98 41.75
C ALA A 28 13.56 16.26 42.33
N GLU A 29 12.41 16.94 42.34
CA GLU A 29 11.15 16.46 42.93
C GLU A 29 9.96 16.78 42.03
N LEU A 30 8.92 15.93 42.07
CA LEU A 30 7.69 16.13 41.32
C LEU A 30 6.79 17.13 42.04
N LYS A 31 6.53 18.27 41.39
CA LYS A 31 5.55 19.26 41.84
C LYS A 31 4.52 19.48 40.74
N ASN A 32 3.24 19.38 41.10
CA ASN A 32 2.11 19.44 40.17
C ASN A 32 2.32 18.55 38.93
N PRO A 33 2.38 17.21 39.09
CA PRO A 33 2.69 16.31 37.99
C PRO A 33 1.57 16.31 36.94
N HIS A 34 1.96 16.12 35.69
CA HIS A 34 1.07 15.94 34.55
C HIS A 34 0.09 14.78 34.83
N PRO A 35 -1.20 14.85 34.40
CA PRO A 35 -2.20 13.82 34.70
C PRO A 35 -1.75 12.38 34.36
N MET A 36 -1.07 12.20 33.22
CA MET A 36 -0.53 10.88 32.82
C MET A 36 0.61 10.37 33.71
N ILE A 37 1.28 11.25 34.46
CA ILE A 37 2.32 10.88 35.42
C ILE A 37 1.71 10.52 36.77
N LYS A 38 0.61 11.18 37.15
CA LYS A 38 -0.16 10.84 38.36
C LYS A 38 -0.65 9.40 38.33
N SER A 39 -1.10 8.92 37.17
CA SER A 39 -1.60 7.55 37.00
C SER A 39 -0.48 6.50 36.86
N LEU A 40 0.77 6.90 36.66
CA LEU A 40 1.90 5.99 36.51
C LEU A 40 2.30 5.39 37.86
N HIS A 41 2.21 4.07 38.01
CA HIS A 41 2.57 3.35 39.22
C HIS A 41 3.28 2.02 38.87
N PHE A 42 4.05 1.49 39.82
CA PHE A 42 4.67 0.19 39.66
C PHE A 42 3.62 -0.90 39.94
N ASN A 43 3.41 -1.81 38.99
CA ASN A 43 2.49 -2.92 39.17
C ASN A 43 3.27 -4.22 39.38
N SER A 44 3.24 -4.75 40.61
CA SER A 44 3.95 -5.98 40.98
C SER A 44 3.21 -7.28 40.61
N SER A 45 1.93 -7.23 40.19
CA SER A 45 1.10 -8.43 40.01
C SER A 45 1.14 -9.02 38.58
N LYS A 46 1.64 -8.27 37.58
CA LYS A 46 1.83 -8.77 36.20
C LYS A 46 3.23 -9.38 36.04
N SER A 47 3.49 -10.53 36.68
CA SER A 47 4.68 -11.35 36.43
C SER A 47 4.37 -12.47 35.43
N TRP A 48 4.13 -12.14 34.16
CA TRP A 48 4.11 -13.17 33.14
C TRP A 48 5.54 -13.68 32.87
N GLY A 49 5.63 -15.00 32.67
CA GLY A 49 6.83 -15.83 32.68
C GLY A 49 8.11 -15.22 32.11
N SER A 50 9.21 -15.47 32.83
CA SER A 50 10.64 -15.38 32.45
C SER A 50 11.16 -14.22 31.60
N TYR A 51 10.44 -13.12 31.43
CA TYR A 51 10.98 -11.96 30.70
C TYR A 51 10.71 -10.62 31.40
N HIS A 52 9.74 -10.55 32.32
CA HIS A 52 8.99 -9.31 32.52
C HIS A 52 8.55 -9.02 33.98
N GLY A 53 8.95 -9.83 34.97
CA GLY A 53 8.45 -9.78 36.36
C GLY A 53 8.94 -8.66 37.29
N LYS A 54 9.60 -7.61 36.77
CA LYS A 54 10.11 -6.48 37.60
C LYS A 54 9.92 -5.11 36.92
N LYS A 55 8.84 -4.93 36.16
CA LYS A 55 8.57 -3.71 35.38
C LYS A 55 7.32 -3.01 35.88
N ALA A 56 7.36 -1.68 35.97
CA ALA A 56 6.13 -0.89 36.02
C ALA A 56 5.39 -1.09 34.69
N TYR A 57 4.11 -1.41 34.77
CA TYR A 57 3.24 -1.43 33.59
C TYR A 57 2.27 -0.26 33.67
N PRO A 58 1.97 0.39 32.54
CA PRO A 58 0.77 1.19 32.44
C PRO A 58 -0.46 0.35 32.87
N GLY A 59 -1.40 0.94 33.63
CA GLY A 59 -2.79 0.48 33.60
C GLY A 59 -3.36 0.70 32.20
N ASP A 60 -4.52 0.14 31.87
CA ASP A 60 -5.04 -0.01 30.49
C ASP A 60 -5.26 1.31 29.69
N LYS A 61 -4.90 2.47 30.24
CA LYS A 61 -4.93 3.81 29.61
C LYS A 61 -3.68 4.66 29.89
N ASN A 62 -2.54 4.04 30.21
CA ASN A 62 -1.32 4.75 30.59
C ASN A 62 -0.24 4.68 29.48
N PHE A 63 0.71 5.63 29.52
CA PHE A 63 1.80 5.73 28.55
C PHE A 63 2.68 4.48 28.54
N ASP A 64 3.23 4.10 27.37
CA ASP A 64 4.13 2.95 27.18
C ASP A 64 5.47 3.19 27.90
N VAL A 65 5.47 2.85 29.20
CA VAL A 65 6.60 2.94 30.12
C VAL A 65 6.98 1.54 30.60
N ILE A 66 8.27 1.20 30.48
CA ILE A 66 8.81 -0.08 30.96
C ILE A 66 10.08 0.20 31.77
N VAL A 67 9.95 0.31 33.10
CA VAL A 67 11.10 0.63 33.99
C VAL A 67 11.07 -0.21 35.27
N GLY A 68 12.24 -0.42 35.86
CA GLY A 68 12.39 -1.05 37.16
C GLY A 68 11.92 -0.15 38.29
N LYS A 69 11.62 -0.76 39.45
CA LYS A 69 11.16 -0.04 40.65
C LYS A 69 12.13 1.07 41.08
N SER A 70 13.44 0.81 41.00
CA SER A 70 14.50 1.77 41.36
C SER A 70 14.51 3.02 40.48
N ASN A 71 14.09 2.90 39.22
CA ASN A 71 14.08 4.00 38.26
C ASN A 71 12.73 4.69 38.09
N LEU A 72 11.67 4.22 38.76
CA LEU A 72 10.33 4.76 38.58
C LEU A 72 10.27 6.27 38.86
N MET A 73 10.89 6.74 39.95
CA MET A 73 10.85 8.16 40.31
C MET A 73 11.57 9.03 39.28
N ARG A 74 12.74 8.59 38.82
CA ARG A 74 13.51 9.27 37.77
C ARG A 74 12.75 9.29 36.44
N ALA A 75 12.12 8.18 36.07
CA ALA A 75 11.27 8.10 34.88
C ALA A 75 10.10 9.09 34.95
N LYS A 76 9.43 9.20 36.11
CA LYS A 76 8.36 10.18 36.33
C LYS A 76 8.83 11.62 36.16
N LEU A 77 9.98 11.98 36.72
CA LEU A 77 10.54 13.34 36.60
C LEU A 77 10.87 13.70 35.15
N ILE A 78 11.49 12.77 34.42
CA ILE A 78 11.83 12.96 33.00
C ILE A 78 10.56 13.08 32.16
N LEU A 79 9.61 12.17 32.31
CA LEU A 79 8.38 12.16 31.52
C LEU A 79 7.47 13.35 31.85
N ASP A 80 7.40 13.80 33.11
CA ASP A 80 6.66 15.01 33.49
C ASP A 80 7.19 16.25 32.78
N THR A 81 8.52 16.41 32.76
CA THR A 81 9.19 17.52 32.07
C THR A 81 8.99 17.42 30.56
N PHE A 82 9.13 16.20 30.01
CA PHE A 82 8.94 15.93 28.59
C PHE A 82 7.50 16.25 28.13
N PHE A 83 6.46 15.77 28.84
CA PHE A 83 5.07 16.03 28.47
C PHE A 83 4.72 17.50 28.54
N LYS A 84 5.10 18.19 29.62
CA LYS A 84 4.88 19.64 29.75
C LYS A 84 5.58 20.43 28.63
N ALA A 85 6.78 20.03 28.24
CA ALA A 85 7.48 20.67 27.13
C ALA A 85 6.82 20.39 25.77
N ILE A 86 6.36 19.17 25.52
CA ILE A 86 5.58 18.81 24.31
C ILE A 86 4.31 19.66 24.22
N GLU A 87 3.54 19.75 25.30
CA GLU A 87 2.31 20.56 25.36
C GLU A 87 2.56 22.06 25.24
N GLY A 88 3.63 22.56 25.88
CA GLY A 88 4.05 23.96 25.77
C GLY A 88 4.43 24.38 24.34
N ARG A 89 4.77 23.41 23.49
CA ARG A 89 5.03 23.60 22.06
C ARG A 89 3.81 23.40 21.16
N GLY A 90 2.65 23.11 21.74
CA GLY A 90 1.39 22.95 21.01
C GLY A 90 1.18 21.54 20.44
N HIS A 91 1.91 20.55 20.92
CA HIS A 91 1.76 19.15 20.55
C HIS A 91 1.06 18.37 21.67
N SER A 92 0.66 17.13 21.39
CA SER A 92 -0.06 16.30 22.36
C SER A 92 0.47 14.88 22.42
N ILE A 93 0.29 14.25 23.58
CA ILE A 93 0.56 12.82 23.76
C ILE A 93 -0.77 12.06 23.70
N LEU A 94 -0.83 11.06 22.83
CA LEU A 94 -1.99 10.20 22.64
C LEU A 94 -1.66 8.77 23.07
N ILE A 95 -2.66 8.06 23.56
CA ILE A 95 -2.58 6.62 23.83
C ILE A 95 -3.65 5.94 22.97
N HIS A 96 -3.22 4.98 22.16
CA HIS A 96 -4.09 4.21 21.29
C HIS A 96 -3.49 2.81 21.10
N ASP A 97 -4.33 1.77 21.09
CA ASP A 97 -3.93 0.38 20.84
C ASP A 97 -2.68 -0.06 21.62
N GLU A 98 -2.67 0.19 22.94
CA GLU A 98 -1.57 -0.15 23.86
C GLU A 98 -0.23 0.55 23.56
N HIS A 99 -0.22 1.56 22.69
CA HIS A 99 0.96 2.33 22.32
C HIS A 99 0.77 3.81 22.61
N SER A 100 1.91 4.50 22.80
CA SER A 100 1.94 5.94 23.00
C SER A 100 2.44 6.63 21.76
N TYR A 101 1.84 7.77 21.45
CA TYR A 101 2.13 8.56 20.29
C TYR A 101 2.34 10.01 20.69
N LEU A 102 3.34 10.65 20.10
CA LEU A 102 3.41 12.10 20.01
C LEU A 102 2.64 12.52 18.75
N GLU A 103 1.60 13.33 18.90
CA GLU A 103 0.94 13.98 17.78
C GLU A 103 1.55 15.37 17.57
N ALA A 104 2.25 15.55 16.45
CA ALA A 104 2.93 16.79 16.09
C ALA A 104 2.75 17.09 14.61
N PHE A 105 2.42 18.34 14.26
CA PHE A 105 2.19 18.79 12.88
C PHE A 105 1.14 18.01 12.08
N GLY A 106 0.26 17.25 12.76
CA GLY A 106 -0.74 16.36 12.16
C GLY A 106 -0.26 14.93 11.92
N GLU A 107 0.95 14.57 12.37
CA GLU A 107 1.48 13.21 12.30
C GLU A 107 1.57 12.58 13.69
N LYS A 108 1.39 11.25 13.76
CA LYS A 108 1.43 10.48 15.01
C LYS A 108 2.68 9.62 15.07
N LEU A 109 3.63 10.02 15.91
CA LEU A 109 4.92 9.35 16.08
C LEU A 109 4.85 8.40 17.27
N ARG A 110 4.94 7.09 17.01
CA ARG A 110 4.93 6.09 18.08
C ARG A 110 6.20 6.22 18.92
N ILE A 111 6.03 6.40 20.23
CA ILE A 111 7.12 6.53 21.18
C ILE A 111 6.96 5.59 22.38
N ARG A 112 8.08 5.24 23.01
CA ARG A 112 8.14 4.45 24.24
C ARG A 112 9.19 5.01 25.18
N PHE A 113 8.93 4.94 26.49
CA PHE A 113 9.95 5.14 27.51
C PHE A 113 10.33 3.80 28.11
N TRP A 114 11.61 3.43 28.09
CA TRP A 114 12.02 2.13 28.61
C TRP A 114 13.39 2.15 29.29
N GLU A 115 13.57 1.21 30.21
CA GLU A 115 14.86 0.86 30.79
C GLU A 115 15.45 -0.31 30.02
N LYS A 116 16.65 -0.12 29.46
CA LYS A 116 17.34 -1.17 28.71
C LYS A 116 17.61 -2.37 29.60
N SER A 117 17.54 -3.55 29.02
CA SER A 117 17.99 -4.78 29.65
C SER A 117 19.34 -5.24 29.08
N LYS A 118 20.19 -5.79 29.92
CA LYS A 118 21.41 -6.50 29.53
C LYS A 118 21.21 -8.00 29.66
N TYR A 119 21.83 -8.74 28.75
CA TYR A 119 21.85 -10.20 28.78
C TYR A 119 22.80 -10.69 29.88
N ILE A 120 22.37 -11.69 30.65
CA ILE A 120 23.14 -12.24 31.79
C ILE A 120 23.49 -13.72 31.65
N GLY A 121 23.39 -14.27 30.44
CA GLY A 121 23.54 -15.71 30.20
C GLY A 121 22.20 -16.43 30.19
N ASN A 122 22.22 -17.74 29.92
CA ASN A 122 21.07 -18.61 30.12
C ASN A 122 21.36 -19.43 31.38
N GLN A 123 20.75 -19.07 32.50
CA GLN A 123 20.92 -19.78 33.77
C GLN A 123 20.15 -21.11 33.78
N ASN A 124 19.20 -21.29 32.84
CA ASN A 124 18.44 -22.52 32.64
C ASN A 124 18.62 -23.02 31.18
N GLU A 125 18.36 -24.31 30.92
CA GLU A 125 18.29 -24.92 29.57
C GLU A 125 17.10 -24.41 28.72
N ASN A 126 16.60 -23.21 29.01
CA ASN A 126 15.52 -22.58 28.27
C ASN A 126 16.03 -21.88 27.01
N ILE A 127 15.17 -21.85 26.00
CA ILE A 127 15.39 -21.16 24.71
C ILE A 127 15.44 -19.63 24.90
N TYR A 128 14.92 -19.11 26.03
CA TYR A 128 14.84 -17.69 26.32
C TYR A 128 16.11 -17.18 27.03
N ARG A 129 16.58 -16.00 26.58
CA ARG A 129 17.72 -15.29 27.16
C ARG A 129 17.35 -14.68 28.51
N ASP A 130 18.11 -14.97 29.57
CA ASP A 130 17.93 -14.26 30.84
C ASP A 130 18.49 -12.84 30.71
N MET A 131 17.67 -11.88 31.16
CA MET A 131 17.91 -10.46 30.99
C MET A 131 17.71 -9.76 32.34
N GLU A 132 18.58 -8.82 32.67
CA GLU A 132 18.41 -7.94 33.82
C GLU A 132 18.33 -6.48 33.38
N LEU A 133 17.59 -5.67 34.12
CA LEU A 133 17.52 -4.23 33.85
C LEU A 133 18.88 -3.58 34.11
N SER A 134 19.33 -2.74 33.16
CA SER A 134 20.66 -2.14 33.17
C SER A 134 20.76 -0.83 33.93
N GLY A 135 19.64 -0.23 34.33
CA GLY A 135 19.60 1.13 34.85
C GLY A 135 19.58 2.24 33.79
N ILE A 136 19.78 1.92 32.51
CA ILE A 136 19.86 2.89 31.42
C ILE A 136 18.45 3.21 30.91
N LEU A 137 17.99 4.43 31.16
CA LEU A 137 16.71 4.93 30.66
C LEU A 137 16.84 5.42 29.22
N SER A 138 15.81 5.19 28.42
CA SER A 138 15.77 5.59 27.02
C SER A 138 14.37 5.98 26.55
N ILE A 139 14.31 6.91 25.60
CA ILE A 139 13.12 7.19 24.79
C ILE A 139 13.36 6.61 23.40
N GLN A 140 12.40 5.82 22.92
CA GLN A 140 12.42 5.21 21.60
C GLN A 140 11.36 5.83 20.71
N TYR A 141 11.69 5.94 19.43
CA TYR A 141 10.80 6.31 18.35
C TYR A 141 10.69 5.15 17.35
N PHE A 142 9.46 4.80 16.99
CA PHE A 142 9.16 3.74 16.04
C PHE A 142 8.44 4.33 14.83
N ARG A 143 8.98 4.06 13.65
CA ARG A 143 8.36 4.47 12.38
C ARG A 143 7.52 3.36 11.77
N ILE A 144 8.00 2.11 11.83
CA ILE A 144 7.34 0.95 11.21
C ILE A 144 7.31 -0.21 12.20
N GLY A 145 6.10 -0.64 12.58
CA GLY A 145 5.90 -1.76 13.48
C GLY A 145 6.70 -1.60 14.78
N ASN A 146 7.46 -2.63 15.14
CA ASN A 146 8.30 -2.66 16.35
C ASN A 146 9.79 -2.34 16.05
N TYR A 147 10.12 -1.83 14.85
CA TYR A 147 11.48 -1.41 14.53
C TYR A 147 11.76 -0.02 15.13
N VAL A 148 12.76 0.04 16.02
CA VAL A 148 13.21 1.28 16.65
C VAL A 148 13.97 2.09 15.61
N GLU A 149 13.36 3.15 15.11
CA GLU A 149 13.98 4.07 14.15
C GLU A 149 15.03 4.92 14.85
N ARG A 150 14.70 5.46 16.04
CA ARG A 150 15.64 6.23 16.86
C ARG A 150 15.48 5.93 18.33
N GLU A 151 16.59 6.04 19.04
CA GLU A 151 16.66 5.85 20.48
C GLU A 151 17.61 6.88 21.10
N TRP A 152 17.14 7.51 22.17
CA TRP A 152 17.95 8.39 23.00
C TRP A 152 18.04 7.78 24.39
N SER A 153 19.24 7.37 24.79
CA SER A 153 19.50 6.70 26.06
C SER A 153 20.36 7.54 26.97
N ASP A 154 20.41 7.17 28.26
CA ASP A 154 21.54 7.53 29.12
C ASP A 154 22.87 7.16 28.45
N ALA A 155 23.85 8.03 28.63
CA ALA A 155 25.25 7.76 28.33
C ALA A 155 26.08 7.84 29.61
N THR A 156 27.35 7.44 29.51
CA THR A 156 28.30 7.50 30.63
C THR A 156 28.39 8.89 31.25
N TYR A 157 28.38 9.95 30.41
CA TYR A 157 28.60 11.33 30.84
C TYR A 157 27.40 12.26 30.69
N VAL A 158 26.36 11.85 29.96
CA VAL A 158 25.19 12.69 29.71
C VAL A 158 23.94 11.87 29.94
N LYS A 159 23.13 12.29 30.92
CA LYS A 159 21.90 11.61 31.28
C LYS A 159 20.76 11.97 30.33
N LEU A 160 19.70 11.17 30.34
CA LEU A 160 18.54 11.35 29.47
C LEU A 160 17.80 12.67 29.74
N GLU A 161 17.74 13.11 31.00
CA GLU A 161 17.18 14.41 31.40
C GLU A 161 17.85 15.60 30.69
N GLU A 162 19.15 15.53 30.44
CA GLU A 162 19.92 16.57 29.75
C GLU A 162 19.71 16.54 28.23
N LYS A 163 19.10 15.47 27.70
CA LYS A 163 18.88 15.28 26.25
C LYS A 163 17.47 15.65 25.81
N LEU A 164 16.60 16.15 26.69
CA LEU A 164 15.20 16.40 26.36
C LEU A 164 15.01 17.37 25.17
N GLY A 165 15.82 18.42 25.08
CA GLY A 165 15.81 19.32 23.91
C GLY A 165 16.11 18.58 22.60
N ARG A 166 17.15 17.73 22.60
CA ARG A 166 17.49 16.87 21.47
C ARG A 166 16.38 15.88 21.12
N VAL A 167 15.78 15.24 22.12
CA VAL A 167 14.69 14.27 21.92
C VAL A 167 13.50 14.95 21.25
N ILE A 168 12.99 16.03 21.84
CA ILE A 168 11.83 16.76 21.33
C ILE A 168 12.11 17.32 19.94
N GLY A 169 13.25 17.98 19.75
CA GLY A 169 13.62 18.54 18.45
C GLY A 169 13.77 17.47 17.36
N SER A 170 14.28 16.30 17.71
CA SER A 170 14.34 15.17 16.78
C SER A 170 12.96 14.66 16.42
N LEU A 171 12.07 14.48 17.40
CA LEU A 171 10.70 14.03 17.15
C LEU A 171 9.93 15.03 16.27
N GLU A 172 10.08 16.34 16.52
CA GLU A 172 9.48 17.38 15.67
C GLU A 172 10.03 17.36 14.24
N PHE A 173 11.34 17.15 14.07
CA PHE A 173 11.97 16.98 12.78
C PHE A 173 11.38 15.77 12.03
N TYR A 174 11.27 14.61 12.70
CA TYR A 174 10.69 13.41 12.10
C TYR A 174 9.22 13.62 11.73
N ALA A 175 8.44 14.29 12.58
CA ALA A 175 7.04 14.60 12.27
C ALA A 175 6.88 15.44 11.00
N LYS A 176 7.71 16.48 10.82
CA LYS A 176 7.73 17.26 9.58
C LYS A 176 8.12 16.41 8.37
N LYS A 177 9.11 15.53 8.53
CA LYS A 177 9.57 14.62 7.47
C LYS A 177 8.47 13.66 7.06
N GLU A 178 7.80 13.01 8.01
CA GLU A 178 6.73 12.06 7.72
C GLU A 178 5.52 12.72 7.06
N LYS A 179 5.19 13.95 7.47
CA LYS A 179 4.17 14.76 6.79
C LYS A 179 4.51 14.99 5.33
N ALA A 180 5.75 15.40 5.04
CA ALA A 180 6.20 15.65 3.66
C ALA A 180 6.13 14.37 2.82
N GLU A 181 6.61 13.24 3.35
CA GLU A 181 6.54 11.94 2.68
C GLU A 181 5.10 11.45 2.49
N ARG A 182 4.19 11.71 3.42
CA ARG A 182 2.77 11.39 3.28
C ARG A 182 2.14 12.19 2.14
N LEU A 183 2.36 13.50 2.10
CA LEU A 183 1.85 14.36 1.03
C LEU A 183 2.41 13.96 -0.35
N GLU A 184 3.69 13.61 -0.43
CA GLU A 184 4.31 13.13 -1.68
C GLU A 184 3.71 11.78 -2.12
N ARG A 185 3.42 10.86 -1.18
CA ARG A 185 2.74 9.60 -1.49
C ARG A 185 1.31 9.83 -1.97
N GLU A 186 0.57 10.71 -1.31
CA GLU A 186 -0.81 11.07 -1.69
C GLU A 186 -0.85 11.65 -3.11
N GLU A 187 0.06 12.56 -3.46
CA GLU A 187 0.12 13.13 -4.80
C GLU A 187 0.52 12.09 -5.86
N ARG A 188 1.52 11.23 -5.56
CA ARG A 188 1.89 10.13 -6.46
C ARG A 188 0.72 9.19 -6.72
N TRP A 189 -0.03 8.83 -5.69
CA TRP A 189 -1.23 7.99 -5.84
C TRP A 189 -2.32 8.68 -6.66
N ARG A 190 -2.52 9.99 -6.48
CA ARG A 190 -3.47 10.78 -7.27
C ARG A 190 -3.11 10.76 -8.76
N VAL A 191 -1.86 11.05 -9.09
CA VAL A 191 -1.36 11.05 -10.48
C VAL A 191 -1.45 9.66 -11.09
N GLN A 192 -1.06 8.62 -10.35
CA GLN A 192 -1.10 7.23 -10.81
C GLN A 192 -2.54 6.79 -11.11
N LYS A 193 -3.51 7.13 -10.25
CA LYS A 193 -4.92 6.80 -10.45
C LYS A 193 -5.48 7.44 -11.72
N ILE A 194 -5.19 8.71 -11.97
CA ILE A 194 -5.61 9.41 -13.20
C ILE A 194 -5.00 8.73 -14.44
N LYS A 195 -3.71 8.36 -14.38
CA LYS A 195 -3.04 7.66 -15.48
C LYS A 195 -3.65 6.29 -15.75
N GLU A 196 -3.96 5.53 -14.71
CA GLU A 196 -4.61 4.22 -14.83
C GLU A 196 -6.01 4.32 -15.43
N GLU A 197 -6.80 5.31 -15.01
CA GLU A 197 -8.13 5.58 -15.58
C GLU A 197 -8.03 5.92 -17.08
N LEU A 198 -7.10 6.78 -17.47
CA LEU A 198 -6.87 7.15 -18.88
C LEU A 198 -6.42 5.94 -19.73
N ILE A 199 -5.52 5.12 -19.21
CA ILE A 199 -5.06 3.89 -19.89
C ILE A 199 -6.23 2.92 -20.06
N LYS A 200 -7.04 2.74 -19.00
CA LYS A 200 -8.21 1.86 -19.05
C LYS A 200 -9.25 2.32 -20.06
N GLU A 201 -9.57 3.61 -20.09
CA GLU A 201 -10.50 4.19 -21.07
C GLU A 201 -9.97 4.04 -22.50
N THR A 202 -8.69 4.37 -22.71
CA THR A 202 -8.03 4.25 -24.01
C THR A 202 -8.03 2.81 -24.51
N ASN A 203 -7.71 1.85 -23.64
CA ASN A 203 -7.71 0.43 -23.97
C ASN A 203 -9.14 -0.09 -24.24
N ALA A 204 -10.13 0.33 -23.45
CA ALA A 204 -11.53 -0.02 -23.71
C ALA A 204 -12.02 0.52 -25.07
N ARG A 205 -11.61 1.74 -25.45
CA ARG A 205 -11.93 2.32 -26.76
C ARG A 205 -11.26 1.54 -27.89
N LYS A 206 -9.96 1.21 -27.76
CA LYS A 206 -9.22 0.40 -28.74
C LYS A 206 -9.83 -0.99 -28.92
N GLU A 207 -10.17 -1.66 -27.81
CA GLU A 207 -10.78 -2.99 -27.83
C GLU A 207 -12.17 -2.96 -28.49
N LYS A 208 -12.98 -1.93 -28.20
CA LYS A 208 -14.29 -1.74 -28.83
C LYS A 208 -14.13 -1.51 -30.34
N GLU A 209 -13.21 -0.64 -30.74
CA GLU A 209 -12.93 -0.35 -32.16
C GLU A 209 -12.46 -1.61 -32.89
N PHE A 210 -11.56 -2.37 -32.29
CA PHE A 210 -11.07 -3.62 -32.87
C PHE A 210 -12.17 -4.67 -33.02
N LYS A 211 -13.06 -4.82 -32.03
CA LYS A 211 -14.22 -5.71 -32.13
C LYS A 211 -15.15 -5.29 -33.27
N ASN A 212 -15.46 -4.00 -33.36
CA ASN A 212 -16.30 -3.46 -34.43
C ASN A 212 -15.67 -3.73 -35.80
N PHE A 213 -14.35 -3.51 -35.93
CA PHE A 213 -13.63 -3.76 -37.17
C PHE A 213 -13.60 -5.26 -37.52
N LYS A 214 -13.36 -6.15 -36.56
CA LYS A 214 -13.40 -7.60 -36.78
C LYS A 214 -14.78 -8.03 -37.31
N THR A 215 -15.85 -7.53 -36.70
CA THR A 215 -17.22 -7.80 -37.15
C THR A 215 -17.47 -7.29 -38.57
N LEU A 216 -17.04 -6.06 -38.87
CA LEU A 216 -17.18 -5.48 -40.21
C LEU A 216 -16.45 -6.30 -41.27
N LEU A 217 -15.21 -6.73 -40.98
CA LEU A 217 -14.42 -7.54 -41.90
C LEU A 217 -15.04 -8.91 -42.14
N ASP A 218 -15.50 -9.59 -41.08
CA ASP A 218 -16.23 -10.87 -41.21
C ASP A 218 -17.45 -10.72 -42.12
N GLN A 219 -18.26 -9.69 -41.88
CA GLN A 219 -19.43 -9.41 -42.71
C GLN A 219 -19.04 -9.13 -44.18
N SER A 220 -18.00 -8.33 -44.42
CA SER A 220 -17.52 -8.04 -45.77
C SER A 220 -17.07 -9.30 -46.51
N LEU A 221 -16.29 -10.17 -45.86
CA LEU A 221 -15.80 -11.42 -46.46
C LEU A 221 -16.95 -12.38 -46.76
N ARG A 222 -17.92 -12.51 -45.86
CA ARG A 222 -19.11 -13.33 -46.07
C ARG A 222 -19.93 -12.85 -47.25
N TRP A 223 -20.14 -11.54 -47.35
CA TRP A 223 -20.81 -10.94 -48.48
C TRP A 223 -20.07 -11.23 -49.79
N GLU A 224 -18.74 -11.04 -49.85
CA GLU A 224 -17.92 -11.31 -51.03
C GLU A 224 -18.04 -12.78 -51.49
N LYS A 225 -17.98 -13.73 -50.56
CA LYS A 225 -18.15 -15.15 -50.86
C LYS A 225 -19.55 -15.47 -51.36
N ALA A 226 -20.59 -14.87 -50.78
CA ALA A 226 -21.96 -15.04 -51.26
C ALA A 226 -22.12 -14.50 -52.69
N GLN A 227 -21.55 -13.34 -53.01
CA GLN A 227 -21.54 -12.81 -54.37
C GLN A 227 -20.79 -13.73 -55.33
N SER A 228 -19.67 -14.31 -54.89
CA SER A 228 -18.89 -15.25 -55.71
C SER A 228 -19.68 -16.51 -56.05
N ILE A 229 -20.44 -17.07 -55.08
CA ILE A 229 -21.35 -18.20 -55.32
C ILE A 229 -22.43 -17.81 -56.33
N ARG A 230 -23.09 -16.66 -56.15
CA ARG A 230 -24.13 -16.19 -57.08
C ARG A 230 -23.59 -15.98 -58.49
N ALA A 231 -22.40 -15.39 -58.63
CA ALA A 231 -21.74 -15.20 -59.92
C ALA A 231 -21.44 -16.55 -60.61
N PHE A 232 -20.95 -17.54 -59.86
CA PHE A 232 -20.70 -18.88 -60.37
C PHE A 232 -21.99 -19.59 -60.81
N LEU A 233 -23.06 -19.50 -60.02
CA LEU A 233 -24.37 -20.07 -60.38
C LEU A 233 -24.95 -19.44 -61.64
N ASN A 234 -24.84 -18.12 -61.79
CA ASN A 234 -25.23 -17.42 -63.01
C ASN A 234 -24.45 -17.93 -64.24
N GLN A 235 -23.15 -18.20 -64.10
CA GLN A 235 -22.35 -18.75 -65.20
C GLN A 235 -22.81 -20.15 -65.63
N ILE A 236 -23.13 -21.02 -64.67
CA ILE A 236 -23.66 -22.38 -64.93
C ILE A 236 -25.03 -22.30 -65.58
N GLN A 237 -25.93 -21.45 -65.08
CA GLN A 237 -27.27 -21.25 -65.66
C GLN A 237 -27.22 -20.80 -67.13
N ASN A 238 -26.22 -19.99 -67.49
CA ASN A 238 -26.02 -19.51 -68.85
C ASN A 238 -25.36 -20.54 -69.78
N ASN A 239 -24.71 -21.58 -69.26
CA ASN A 239 -24.02 -22.62 -70.04
C ASN A 239 -24.30 -24.04 -69.50
N PRO A 240 -25.57 -24.49 -69.49
CA PRO A 240 -25.96 -25.73 -68.81
C PRO A 240 -25.36 -27.00 -69.43
N ASP A 241 -25.12 -27.01 -70.75
CA ASP A 241 -24.64 -28.19 -71.49
C ASP A 241 -23.17 -28.55 -71.22
N GLU A 242 -22.39 -27.59 -70.70
CA GLU A 242 -20.98 -27.79 -70.34
C GLU A 242 -20.82 -28.45 -68.96
N TRP A 243 -21.88 -28.46 -68.14
CA TRP A 243 -21.84 -28.98 -66.78
C TRP A 243 -22.37 -30.42 -66.70
N LYS A 244 -21.46 -31.40 -66.62
CA LYS A 244 -21.79 -32.82 -66.47
C LYS A 244 -21.47 -33.29 -65.05
N GLY A 245 -22.47 -33.79 -64.32
CA GLY A 245 -22.23 -34.47 -63.03
C GLY A 245 -23.22 -34.19 -61.90
N THR A 246 -24.37 -33.56 -62.15
CA THR A 246 -25.40 -33.33 -61.11
C THR A 246 -26.75 -33.87 -61.58
N GLU A 247 -27.29 -34.89 -60.90
CA GLU A 247 -28.69 -35.29 -61.09
C GLU A 247 -29.58 -34.14 -60.60
N ASN A 248 -30.43 -33.63 -61.49
CA ASN A 248 -31.31 -32.47 -61.27
C ASN A 248 -30.58 -31.14 -60.98
N LEU A 249 -29.96 -30.57 -62.02
CA LEU A 249 -29.26 -29.28 -61.98
C LEU A 249 -30.11 -28.13 -61.39
N SER A 250 -31.42 -28.12 -61.64
CA SER A 250 -32.32 -27.06 -61.17
C SER A 250 -32.47 -27.04 -59.63
N GLU A 251 -32.61 -28.21 -59.02
CA GLU A 251 -32.70 -28.36 -57.57
C GLU A 251 -31.37 -27.99 -56.89
N TRP A 252 -30.25 -28.39 -57.49
CA TRP A 252 -28.92 -28.03 -56.99
C TRP A 252 -28.67 -26.52 -57.03
N ILE A 253 -29.04 -25.83 -58.12
CA ILE A 253 -28.91 -24.37 -58.20
C ILE A 253 -29.80 -23.66 -57.16
N SER A 254 -31.01 -24.15 -56.93
CA SER A 254 -31.91 -23.61 -55.89
C SER A 254 -31.28 -23.75 -54.50
N TRP A 255 -30.79 -24.94 -54.16
CA TRP A 255 -30.06 -25.19 -52.92
C TRP A 255 -28.83 -24.28 -52.78
N ALA A 256 -28.04 -24.10 -53.84
CA ALA A 256 -26.83 -23.28 -53.78
C ALA A 256 -27.14 -21.77 -53.60
N ASN A 257 -28.25 -21.28 -54.16
CA ASN A 257 -28.74 -19.92 -53.90
C ASN A 257 -29.16 -19.76 -52.43
N ASP A 258 -29.88 -20.74 -51.87
CA ASP A 258 -30.24 -20.73 -50.45
C ASP A 258 -29.00 -20.69 -49.54
N LYS A 259 -27.91 -21.39 -49.92
CA LYS A 259 -26.62 -21.31 -49.21
C LYS A 259 -25.96 -19.94 -49.34
N ALA A 260 -26.04 -19.29 -50.50
CA ALA A 260 -25.52 -17.93 -50.67
C ALA A 260 -26.29 -16.91 -49.82
N ASP A 261 -27.62 -17.03 -49.75
CA ASP A 261 -28.49 -16.16 -48.95
C ASP A 261 -28.34 -16.36 -47.43
N TRP A 262 -28.00 -17.58 -47.00
CA TRP A 262 -27.62 -17.86 -45.62
C TRP A 262 -26.25 -17.27 -45.26
N LEU A 263 -25.29 -17.31 -46.18
CA LEU A 263 -23.95 -16.77 -45.98
C LEU A 263 -23.93 -15.23 -45.94
N ASP A 264 -24.69 -14.60 -46.85
CA ASP A 264 -24.77 -13.15 -47.03
C ASP A 264 -25.32 -12.45 -45.77
N PRO A 265 -24.54 -11.61 -45.08
CA PRO A 265 -24.99 -10.94 -43.86
C PRO A 265 -26.09 -9.90 -44.10
N SER A 266 -26.31 -9.44 -45.35
CA SER A 266 -27.39 -8.51 -45.69
C SER A 266 -28.76 -9.19 -45.84
N ILE A 267 -28.77 -10.50 -46.06
CA ILE A 267 -30.00 -11.31 -46.18
C ILE A 267 -30.19 -12.18 -44.94
N ALA A 268 -29.13 -12.89 -44.53
CA ALA A 268 -29.09 -13.74 -43.36
C ALA A 268 -30.25 -14.75 -43.29
N LYS A 269 -30.56 -15.38 -44.43
CA LYS A 269 -31.66 -16.36 -44.52
C LYS A 269 -31.36 -17.55 -43.59
N PRO A 270 -32.29 -17.97 -42.71
CA PRO A 270 -32.10 -19.15 -41.88
C PRO A 270 -31.93 -20.40 -42.75
N ASP A 271 -30.91 -21.20 -42.47
CA ASP A 271 -30.70 -22.48 -43.14
C ASP A 271 -31.34 -23.63 -42.32
N PRO A 272 -32.07 -24.56 -42.95
CA PRO A 272 -32.70 -25.68 -42.23
C PRO A 272 -31.70 -26.64 -41.58
N THR A 273 -30.47 -26.70 -42.09
CA THR A 273 -29.44 -27.67 -41.71
C THR A 273 -28.26 -27.03 -40.98
N LEU A 274 -27.87 -25.82 -41.37
CA LEU A 274 -26.71 -25.13 -40.84
C LEU A 274 -27.12 -24.11 -39.77
N LYS A 275 -26.37 -24.09 -38.67
CA LYS A 275 -26.60 -23.13 -37.58
C LYS A 275 -26.28 -21.70 -38.04
N PRO A 276 -26.75 -20.65 -37.33
CA PRO A 276 -26.38 -19.27 -37.61
C PRO A 276 -24.85 -19.13 -37.70
N PHE A 277 -24.39 -18.39 -38.70
CA PHE A 277 -22.97 -18.13 -38.93
C PHE A 277 -22.35 -17.56 -37.64
N SER A 278 -21.43 -18.31 -37.03
CA SER A 278 -20.76 -18.03 -35.75
C SER A 278 -19.32 -18.56 -35.81
N ASN A 279 -18.55 -18.49 -34.72
CA ASN A 279 -17.13 -18.91 -34.63
C ASN A 279 -16.81 -20.29 -35.26
N PHE A 280 -17.80 -21.18 -35.40
CA PHE A 280 -17.65 -22.50 -36.02
C PHE A 280 -17.36 -22.45 -37.54
N HIS A 281 -17.67 -21.34 -38.21
CA HIS A 281 -17.56 -21.20 -39.68
C HIS A 281 -16.43 -20.28 -40.15
N GLU A 282 -15.56 -19.77 -39.25
CA GLU A 282 -14.39 -18.95 -39.61
C GLU A 282 -13.42 -19.71 -40.56
N SER A 283 -13.42 -21.06 -40.53
CA SER A 283 -12.61 -21.89 -41.44
C SER A 283 -13.06 -21.83 -42.90
N ILE A 284 -14.32 -21.49 -43.17
CA ILE A 284 -14.88 -21.37 -44.55
C ILE A 284 -14.41 -20.06 -45.20
N LEU A 285 -14.15 -19.03 -44.40
CA LEU A 285 -13.67 -17.73 -44.86
C LEU A 285 -12.14 -17.68 -44.98
N ASN A 286 -11.44 -18.52 -44.22
CA ASN A 286 -9.98 -18.50 -44.11
C ASN A 286 -9.29 -19.37 -45.17
N ASN A 287 -9.02 -18.79 -46.34
CA ASN A 287 -7.83 -19.18 -47.11
C ASN A 287 -6.64 -18.22 -46.93
N SER A 288 -6.78 -17.18 -46.11
CA SER A 288 -5.71 -16.41 -45.43
C SER A 288 -6.30 -15.08 -44.96
N ILE A 289 -6.38 -14.87 -43.64
CA ILE A 289 -6.07 -13.62 -42.91
C ILE A 289 -6.31 -13.97 -41.44
N LYS A 290 -5.26 -14.47 -40.78
CA LYS A 290 -5.22 -14.41 -39.32
C LYS A 290 -4.93 -12.95 -38.96
N LEU A 291 -5.96 -12.22 -38.55
CA LEU A 291 -5.75 -11.00 -37.77
C LEU A 291 -5.35 -11.45 -36.37
N ASP A 292 -4.06 -11.78 -36.23
CA ASP A 292 -3.47 -12.07 -34.94
C ASP A 292 -3.68 -10.87 -34.01
N SER A 293 -3.90 -11.21 -32.75
CA SER A 293 -4.28 -10.33 -31.65
C SER A 293 -3.53 -8.99 -31.65
N TYR A 294 -4.27 -7.92 -31.35
CA TYR A 294 -3.68 -6.64 -31.00
C TYR A 294 -2.59 -6.85 -29.94
N ASN A 295 -1.34 -6.55 -30.29
CA ASN A 295 -0.23 -6.57 -29.35
C ASN A 295 -0.32 -5.28 -28.51
N VAL A 296 -1.16 -5.30 -27.48
CA VAL A 296 -1.46 -4.14 -26.60
C VAL A 296 -0.22 -3.69 -25.80
N ASN A 297 0.89 -4.43 -25.86
CA ASN A 297 2.09 -4.22 -25.04
C ASN A 297 3.20 -3.38 -25.70
N GLN A 298 2.97 -2.67 -26.81
CA GLN A 298 4.03 -1.92 -27.52
C GLN A 298 3.76 -0.44 -27.85
N LEU A 299 2.84 0.25 -27.17
CA LEU A 299 2.71 1.72 -27.27
C LEU A 299 2.58 2.38 -25.89
#